data_AF-A0A3S4HRX3-F1
#
_entry.id   AF-A0A3S4HRX3-F1
#
_cell.length_a   1.000
_cell.length_b   1.000
_cell.length_c   1.000
_cell.angle_alpha   90.00
_cell.angle_beta   90.00
_cell.angle_gamma   90.00
#
_symmetry.space_group_name_H-M   'P 1'
#
loop_
_entity.id
_entity.type
_entity.pdbx_description
1 polymer ?
#
loop_
_entity_poly.entity_id
_entity_poly.type
_entity_poly.pdbx_seq_one_letter_code
_entity_poly.pdbx_strand_id
1 'polypeptide(L)'
;MQKKGYPLAYVGDVVGTGSSRKSATNSVLWFMGDDIPNVPNKRGGGLCLGGKIAPIFFNTMEDAGALPIEVDVSNLNMGDVIDVYPYKGEVRNHETGELLATFELKTDVLIDEVRAGGRIPLIIGRGLTTKSA
;
A
#
# COMPACT_ATOMS: atom_id res chain seq x y z
N MET A 1 -6.25 -4.69 17.80
CA MET A 1 -5.84 -3.44 17.12
C MET A 1 -6.92 -2.87 16.19
N GLN A 2 -7.78 -3.67 15.55
CA GLN A 2 -8.94 -3.18 14.77
C GLN A 2 -10.04 -2.43 15.56
N LYS A 3 -9.85 -2.19 16.87
CA LYS A 3 -10.85 -1.55 17.73
C LYS A 3 -10.92 -0.02 17.59
N LYS A 4 -9.93 0.61 16.94
CA LYS A 4 -9.86 2.07 16.77
C LYS A 4 -10.66 2.60 15.56
N GLY A 5 -11.25 1.73 14.74
CA GLY A 5 -12.07 2.13 13.59
C GLY A 5 -11.30 2.58 12.34
N TYR A 6 -9.97 2.59 12.37
CA TYR A 6 -9.11 2.93 11.23
C TYR A 6 -8.54 1.69 10.54
N PRO A 7 -8.29 1.75 9.22
CA PRO A 7 -7.50 0.75 8.51
C PRO A 7 -6.11 0.61 9.11
N LEU A 8 -5.53 -0.60 9.03
CA LEU A 8 -4.17 -0.86 9.50
C LEU A 8 -3.17 -0.68 8.36
N ALA A 9 -2.03 -0.06 8.66
CA ALA A 9 -0.88 -0.01 7.76
C ALA A 9 0.19 -1.00 8.25
N TYR A 10 0.82 -1.72 7.31
CA TYR A 10 2.01 -2.51 7.61
C TYR A 10 3.22 -1.59 7.62
N VAL A 11 3.96 -1.52 8.72
CA VAL A 11 5.12 -0.62 8.89
C VAL A 11 6.35 -1.43 9.32
N GLY A 12 7.52 -1.16 8.73
CA GLY A 12 8.79 -1.73 9.20
C GLY A 12 10.04 -1.14 8.55
N ASP A 13 11.18 -1.22 9.23
CA ASP A 13 12.44 -0.63 8.73
C ASP A 13 12.89 -1.24 7.39
N VAL A 14 12.83 -2.57 7.31
CA VAL A 14 13.18 -3.33 6.11
C VAL A 14 12.08 -4.36 5.86
N VAL A 15 11.36 -4.21 4.75
CA VAL A 15 10.17 -5.00 4.45
C VAL A 15 10.38 -5.90 3.23
N GLY A 16 9.93 -7.15 3.34
CA GLY A 16 9.86 -8.07 2.22
C GLY A 16 11.20 -8.64 1.76
N THR A 17 12.27 -8.55 2.56
CA THR A 17 13.55 -9.19 2.27
C THR A 17 13.42 -10.71 2.35
N GLY A 18 14.03 -11.40 1.38
CA GLY A 18 13.99 -12.85 1.28
C GLY A 18 13.26 -13.34 0.03
N SER A 19 12.74 -14.56 0.08
CA SER A 19 12.19 -15.26 -1.09
C SER A 19 10.94 -14.56 -1.65
N SER A 20 10.83 -14.56 -2.99
CA SER A 20 9.66 -14.14 -3.77
C SER A 20 8.43 -14.99 -3.46
N ARG A 21 7.81 -14.74 -2.30
CA ARG A 21 6.64 -15.49 -1.84
C ARG A 21 5.45 -14.56 -1.82
N LYS A 22 4.62 -14.66 -2.86
CA LYS A 22 3.28 -14.04 -2.94
C LYS A 22 2.43 -14.32 -1.70
N SER A 23 2.67 -15.45 -1.01
CA SER A 23 2.00 -15.78 0.25
C SER A 23 2.26 -14.77 1.37
N ALA A 24 3.41 -14.09 1.40
CA ALA A 24 3.68 -13.06 2.41
C ALA A 24 2.74 -11.85 2.23
N THR A 25 2.62 -11.35 1.01
CA THR A 25 1.65 -10.31 0.65
C THR A 25 0.22 -10.75 0.95
N ASN A 26 -0.17 -11.96 0.54
CA ASN A 26 -1.52 -12.47 0.83
C ASN A 26 -1.82 -12.49 2.34
N SER A 27 -0.88 -12.91 3.19
CA SER A 27 -1.09 -12.94 4.63
C SER A 27 -1.24 -11.55 5.22
N VAL A 28 -0.45 -10.57 4.76
CA VAL A 28 -0.57 -9.17 5.22
C VAL A 28 -1.92 -8.59 4.79
N LEU A 29 -2.27 -8.73 3.51
CA LEU A 29 -3.52 -8.21 2.97
C LEU A 29 -4.76 -8.91 3.52
N TRP A 30 -4.61 -10.16 3.97
CA TRP A 30 -5.70 -10.85 4.66
C TRP A 30 -6.17 -10.08 5.91
N PHE A 31 -5.24 -9.49 6.65
CA PHE A 31 -5.54 -8.76 7.88
C PHE A 31 -5.73 -7.26 7.69
N MET A 32 -5.13 -6.69 6.63
CA MET A 32 -5.02 -5.23 6.45
C MET A 32 -5.68 -4.71 5.17
N GLY A 33 -6.03 -5.58 4.23
CA GLY A 33 -6.69 -5.22 2.98
C GLY A 33 -8.22 -5.36 3.06
N ASP A 34 -8.85 -5.07 1.94
CA ASP A 34 -10.29 -5.04 1.73
C ASP A 34 -10.77 -6.27 0.96
N ASP A 35 -12.01 -6.68 1.21
CA ASP A 35 -12.65 -7.76 0.48
C ASP A 35 -12.94 -7.35 -0.97
N ILE A 36 -12.61 -8.23 -1.91
CA ILE A 36 -12.86 -8.01 -3.33
C ILE A 36 -14.27 -8.54 -3.64
N PRO A 37 -15.20 -7.71 -4.17
CA PRO A 37 -16.56 -8.15 -4.47
C PRO A 37 -16.59 -9.40 -5.37
N ASN A 38 -17.34 -10.42 -4.94
CA ASN A 38 -17.52 -11.68 -5.66
C ASN A 38 -16.25 -12.55 -5.80
N VAL A 39 -15.16 -12.25 -5.09
CA VAL A 39 -13.94 -13.06 -5.08
C VAL A 39 -13.68 -13.61 -3.67
N PRO A 40 -14.11 -14.84 -3.36
CA PRO A 40 -13.95 -15.38 -2.01
C PRO A 40 -12.48 -15.66 -1.69
N ASN A 41 -12.14 -15.58 -0.40
CA ASN A 41 -10.81 -15.90 0.15
C ASN A 41 -9.64 -15.13 -0.48
N LYS A 42 -9.90 -13.91 -0.97
CA LYS A 42 -8.86 -13.00 -1.43
C LYS A 42 -9.19 -11.57 -1.05
N ARG A 43 -8.17 -10.85 -0.60
CA ARG A 43 -8.22 -9.42 -0.27
C ARG A 43 -7.21 -8.64 -1.09
N GLY A 44 -7.52 -7.38 -1.36
CA GLY A 44 -6.66 -6.43 -2.08
C GLY A 44 -6.57 -5.11 -1.33
N GLY A 45 -5.91 -4.11 -1.91
CA GLY A 45 -5.79 -2.80 -1.25
C GLY A 45 -4.77 -2.81 -0.11
N GLY A 46 -4.99 -1.95 0.89
CA GLY A 46 -4.10 -1.80 2.05
C GLY A 46 -2.89 -0.90 1.79
N LEU A 47 -2.22 -0.53 2.88
CA LEU A 47 -1.09 0.40 2.90
C LEU A 47 0.14 -0.27 3.52
N CYS A 48 1.30 -0.12 2.88
CA CYS A 48 2.57 -0.62 3.39
C CYS A 48 3.61 0.50 3.38
N LEU A 49 4.14 0.82 4.55
CA LEU A 49 5.21 1.80 4.75
C LEU A 49 6.49 1.05 5.13
N GLY A 50 7.62 1.42 4.56
CA GLY A 50 8.89 0.91 5.06
C GLY A 50 10.07 1.77 4.73
N GLY A 51 11.08 1.75 5.61
CA GLY A 51 12.34 2.46 5.35
C GLY A 51 13.03 1.95 4.08
N LYS A 52 12.94 0.64 3.85
CA LYS A 52 13.39 -0.02 2.62
C LYS A 52 12.49 -1.19 2.27
N ILE A 53 11.98 -1.23 1.04
CA ILE A 53 11.10 -2.29 0.57
C ILE A 53 11.81 -3.10 -0.52
N ALA A 54 11.86 -4.42 -0.36
CA ALA A 54 12.48 -5.28 -1.37
C ALA A 54 11.72 -5.17 -2.71
N PRO A 55 12.40 -5.06 -3.88
CA PRO A 55 11.75 -4.79 -5.16
C PRO A 55 10.68 -5.81 -5.57
N ILE A 56 10.90 -7.09 -5.24
CA ILE A 56 9.95 -8.16 -5.55
C ILE A 56 8.68 -8.00 -4.71
N PHE A 57 8.84 -7.70 -3.42
CA PHE A 57 7.72 -7.49 -2.51
C PHE A 57 6.93 -6.25 -2.91
N PHE A 58 7.62 -5.16 -3.27
CA PHE A 58 7.03 -3.92 -3.77
C PHE A 58 6.10 -4.19 -4.97
N ASN A 59 6.62 -4.85 -6.02
CA ASN A 59 5.82 -5.21 -7.20
C ASN A 59 4.62 -6.10 -6.84
N THR A 60 4.79 -7.04 -5.90
CA THR A 60 3.70 -7.95 -5.49
C THR A 60 2.59 -7.19 -4.76
N MET A 61 2.94 -6.16 -3.98
CA MET A 61 1.98 -5.28 -3.32
C MET A 61 1.21 -4.42 -4.33
N GLU A 62 1.91 -3.79 -5.28
CA GLU A 62 1.29 -3.03 -6.39
C GLU A 62 0.33 -3.89 -7.22
N ASP A 63 0.75 -5.10 -7.60
CA ASP A 63 -0.06 -6.02 -8.39
C ASP A 63 -1.33 -6.47 -7.64
N ALA A 64 -1.31 -6.43 -6.30
CA ALA A 64 -2.45 -6.75 -5.44
C ALA A 64 -3.33 -5.52 -5.09
N GLY A 65 -3.01 -4.35 -5.62
CA GLY A 65 -3.75 -3.11 -5.38
C GLY A 65 -3.40 -2.40 -4.07
N ALA A 66 -2.36 -2.87 -3.37
CA ALA A 66 -1.85 -2.19 -2.18
C ALA A 66 -1.00 -0.98 -2.57
N LEU A 67 -0.84 -0.03 -1.65
CA LEU A 67 0.05 1.13 -1.81
C LEU A 67 1.34 0.92 -1.01
N PRO A 68 2.44 0.46 -1.63
CA PRO A 68 3.75 0.42 -0.99
C PRO A 68 4.46 1.78 -1.09
N ILE A 69 4.94 2.32 0.03
CA ILE A 69 5.64 3.60 0.11
C ILE A 69 6.95 3.41 0.88
N GLU A 70 8.06 3.82 0.25
CA GLU A 70 9.33 3.95 0.95
C GLU A 70 9.38 5.30 1.66
N VAL A 71 9.46 5.28 2.99
CA VAL A 71 9.42 6.48 3.84
C VAL A 71 10.22 6.22 5.12
N ASP A 72 10.77 7.27 5.73
CA ASP A 72 11.37 7.15 7.04
C ASP A 72 10.31 6.75 8.09
N VAL A 73 10.49 5.57 8.68
CA VAL A 73 9.56 4.98 9.66
C VAL A 73 10.06 5.16 11.10
N SER A 74 11.20 5.83 11.31
CA SER A 74 11.83 6.00 12.62
C SER A 74 10.89 6.66 13.66
N ASN A 75 10.01 7.54 13.19
CA ASN A 75 9.05 8.28 14.02
C ASN A 75 7.65 7.64 14.07
N LEU A 76 7.48 6.43 13.52
CA LEU A 76 6.21 5.71 13.48
C LEU A 76 6.19 4.60 14.53
N ASN A 77 5.42 4.77 15.60
CA ASN A 77 5.32 3.79 16.67
C ASN A 77 4.06 2.93 16.56
N MET A 78 4.12 1.75 17.18
CA MET A 78 3.00 0.81 17.16
C MET A 78 1.79 1.39 17.90
N GLY A 79 0.68 1.54 17.18
CA GLY A 79 -0.58 2.04 17.73
C GLY A 79 -0.84 3.52 17.48
N ASP A 80 0.11 4.22 16.86
CA ASP A 80 -0.06 5.58 16.36
C ASP A 80 -1.16 5.62 15.29
N VAL A 81 -1.89 6.73 15.25
CA VAL A 81 -2.85 7.03 14.19
C VAL A 81 -2.21 8.11 13.32
N ILE A 82 -2.05 7.80 12.04
CA ILE A 82 -1.36 8.66 11.08
C ILE A 82 -2.27 8.99 9.90
N ASP A 83 -2.10 10.20 9.39
CA ASP A 83 -2.68 10.64 8.13
C ASP A 83 -1.61 10.57 7.05
N VAL A 84 -1.89 9.80 6.00
CA VAL A 84 -1.03 9.71 4.82
C VAL A 84 -1.68 10.50 3.70
N TYR A 85 -0.92 11.43 3.11
CA TYR A 85 -1.34 12.27 2.00
C TYR A 85 -0.59 11.88 0.72
N PRO A 86 -1.10 10.91 -0.09
CA PRO A 86 -0.36 10.37 -1.24
C PRO A 86 0.03 11.43 -2.27
N TYR A 87 -0.86 12.39 -2.53
CA TYR A 87 -0.62 13.47 -3.51
C TYR A 87 0.33 14.56 -3.02
N LYS A 88 0.49 14.70 -1.69
CA LYS A 88 1.41 15.69 -1.10
C LYS A 88 2.76 15.07 -0.74
N GLY A 89 2.84 13.73 -0.62
CA GLY A 89 4.04 13.05 -0.16
C GLY A 89 4.32 13.26 1.32
N GLU A 90 3.27 13.35 2.17
CA GLU A 90 3.42 13.64 3.59
C GLU A 90 2.75 12.59 4.47
N VAL A 91 3.41 12.23 5.57
CA VAL A 91 2.84 11.46 6.68
C VAL A 91 2.78 12.37 7.91
N ARG A 92 1.59 12.52 8.49
CA ARG A 92 1.36 13.37 9.65
C ARG A 92 0.74 12.58 10.79
N ASN A 93 0.99 13.02 12.02
CA ASN A 93 0.28 12.49 13.18
C ASN A 93 -1.17 13.00 13.15
N HIS A 94 -2.14 12.10 13.33
CA HIS A 94 -3.56 12.44 13.25
C HIS A 94 -4.03 13.33 14.41
N GLU A 95 -3.45 13.19 15.60
CA GLU A 95 -3.86 13.94 16.79
C GLU A 95 -3.20 15.32 16.86
N THR A 96 -1.91 15.42 16.50
CA THR A 96 -1.14 16.67 16.62
C THR A 96 -1.01 17.45 15.31
N GLY A 97 -1.22 16.80 14.16
CA GLY A 97 -1.00 17.38 12.84
C GLY A 97 0.49 17.57 12.48
N GLU A 98 1.40 17.10 13.33
CA GLU A 98 2.85 17.17 13.15
C GLU A 98 3.29 16.36 11.93
N LEU A 99 4.22 16.92 11.15
CA LEU A 99 4.83 16.24 10.01
C LEU A 99 5.85 15.22 10.52
N LEU A 100 5.51 13.93 10.39
CA LEU A 100 6.36 12.82 10.86
C LEU A 100 7.43 12.45 9.84
N ALA A 101 7.04 12.43 8.56
CA ALA A 101 7.92 12.12 7.46
C ALA A 101 7.37 12.65 6.13
N THR A 102 8.27 12.86 5.17
CA THR A 102 7.94 13.14 3.77
C THR A 102 8.42 11.99 2.90
N PHE A 103 7.69 11.69 1.84
CA PHE A 103 8.02 10.64 0.89
C PHE A 103 7.73 11.07 -0.53
N GLU A 104 8.33 10.36 -1.48
CA GLU A 104 8.04 10.51 -2.90
C GLU A 104 7.54 9.16 -3.42
N LEU A 105 6.46 9.18 -4.20
CA LEU A 105 5.99 7.97 -4.88
C LEU A 105 6.98 7.62 -5.98
N LYS A 106 7.29 6.34 -6.12
CA LYS A 106 8.22 5.85 -7.15
C LYS A 106 7.76 6.20 -8.57
N THR A 107 6.45 6.33 -8.77
CA THR A 107 5.82 6.74 -10.02
C THR A 107 4.43 7.29 -9.73
N ASP A 108 4.01 8.33 -10.44
CA ASP A 108 2.64 8.88 -10.31
C ASP A 108 1.57 7.87 -10.75
N VAL A 109 1.96 6.89 -11.57
CA VAL A 109 1.05 5.82 -12.06
C VAL A 109 0.57 4.92 -10.91
N LEU A 110 1.31 4.84 -9.80
CA LEU A 110 0.89 4.07 -8.61
C LEU A 110 -0.51 4.44 -8.12
N ILE A 111 -0.87 5.72 -8.24
CA ILE A 111 -2.17 6.23 -7.83
C ILE A 111 -3.29 5.61 -8.70
N ASP A 112 -3.04 5.51 -10.00
CA ASP A 112 -3.96 4.85 -10.94
C ASP A 112 -4.04 3.35 -10.66
N GLU A 113 -2.92 2.71 -10.32
CA GLU A 113 -2.85 1.27 -10.05
C GLU A 113 -3.68 0.90 -8.82
N VAL A 114 -3.53 1.63 -7.71
CA VAL A 114 -4.32 1.42 -6.50
C VAL A 114 -5.81 1.62 -6.79
N ARG A 115 -6.16 2.68 -7.53
CA ARG A 115 -7.55 2.95 -7.90
C ARG A 115 -8.15 1.84 -8.78
N ALA A 116 -7.35 1.24 -9.66
CA ALA A 116 -7.77 0.12 -10.50
C ALA A 116 -7.86 -1.22 -9.75
N GLY A 117 -7.49 -1.26 -8.46
CA GLY A 117 -7.40 -2.50 -7.68
C GLY A 117 -6.15 -3.32 -8.00
N GLY A 118 -5.12 -2.69 -8.55
CA GLY A 118 -3.82 -3.27 -8.86
C GLY A 118 -3.30 -2.86 -10.24
N ARG A 119 -1.98 -3.00 -10.40
CA ARG A 119 -1.29 -2.73 -11.67
C ARG A 119 -1.78 -3.57 -12.84
N ILE A 120 -2.02 -4.87 -12.62
CA ILE A 120 -2.49 -5.78 -13.67
C ILE A 120 -3.88 -5.37 -14.21
N PRO A 121 -4.90 -5.15 -13.36
CA PRO A 121 -6.18 -4.56 -13.79
C PRO A 121 -6.04 -3.25 -14.57
N LEU A 122 -5.16 -2.34 -14.13
CA LEU A 122 -4.93 -1.07 -14.81
C LEU A 122 -4.45 -1.25 -16.25
N ILE A 123 -3.42 -2.09 -16.45
CA ILE A 123 -2.83 -2.33 -17.78
C ILE A 123 -3.88 -2.89 -18.74
N ILE A 124 -4.67 -3.87 -18.28
CA ILE A 124 -5.73 -4.49 -19.08
C ILE A 124 -6.82 -3.46 -19.41
N GLY A 125 -7.31 -2.73 -18.41
CA GLY A 125 -8.36 -1.73 -18.58
C GLY A 125 -7.93 -0.59 -19.51
N ARG A 126 -6.72 -0.05 -19.35
CA ARG A 126 -6.16 0.99 -20.22
C ARG A 126 -6.04 0.50 -21.66
N GLY A 127 -5.54 -0.72 -21.87
CA GLY A 127 -5.43 -1.32 -23.20
C GLY A 127 -6.77 -1.53 -23.90
N LEU A 128 -7.82 -1.90 -23.17
CA LEU A 128 -9.19 -1.99 -23.71
C LEU A 128 -9.74 -0.62 -24.12
N THR A 129 -9.53 0.39 -23.29
CA THR A 129 -9.95 1.77 -23.60
C THR A 129 -9.25 2.31 -24.84
N THR A 130 -7.93 2.12 -24.95
CA THR A 130 -7.16 2.58 -26.12
C THR A 130 -7.59 1.93 -27.43
N LYS A 131 -8.01 0.66 -27.41
CA LYS A 131 -8.52 -0.01 -28.63
C LYS A 131 -9.94 0.40 -29.02
N SER A 132 -10.69 0.98 -28.08
CA SER A 132 -12.08 1.39 -28.28
C SER A 132 -12.22 2.88 -28.61
N ALA A 133 -11.13 3.64 -28.47
CA ALA A 133 -10.99 5.04 -28.86
C ALA A 133 -10.49 5.15 -30.30
#